data_AF-A0A956XLB6-F1
#
_entry.id   AF-A0A956XLB6-F1
#
_cell.length_a   1.000
_cell.length_b   1.000
_cell.length_c   1.000
_cell.angle_alpha   90.00
_cell.angle_beta   90.00
_cell.angle_gamma   90.00
#
_symmetry.space_group_name_H-M   'P 1'
#
loop_
_entity.id
_entity.type
_entity.pdbx_description
1 polymer ?
#
loop_
_entity_poly.entity_id
_entity_poly.type
_entity_poly.pdbx_seq_one_letter_code
_entity_poly.pdbx_strand_id
1 'polypeptide(L)'
;FDERGEDLLYLPPEELIYDGPVAVIVSPACFSACEFFSYDFTLRDADNTAIVGFYPTGGLGGGVEDFYMPEGISIRFTVSRAISPDGSIHIEGQGVAPTVRVPVTEETLFSDGDPVLEAAQEALLEISRGVVIDGGTLSFGATFGTISATASVQPDTAVQYSVVLPAGAVVNFFVGDEEGTRDTILSIYDESGVQLLADNDDAESGSPSSALTELSIGDSDIPVIVEMRLKEGQEPGNLTLTIEAVPENSQ
;
A
#
# COMPACT_ATOMS: atom_id res chain seq x y z
N PHE A 1 -24.42 -7.43 33.78
CA PHE A 1 -24.13 -6.00 33.87
C PHE A 1 -24.01 -5.64 35.35
N ASP A 2 -22.79 -5.40 35.81
CA ASP A 2 -22.54 -4.77 37.11
C ASP A 2 -22.41 -3.28 36.85
N GLU A 3 -23.29 -2.47 37.43
CA GLU A 3 -23.33 -1.01 37.25
C GLU A 3 -22.10 -0.29 37.86
N ARG A 4 -21.22 -1.05 38.54
CA ARG A 4 -19.97 -0.57 39.16
C ARG A 4 -18.72 -1.01 38.39
N GLY A 5 -18.87 -1.87 37.39
CA GLY A 5 -17.77 -2.28 36.52
C GLY A 5 -17.56 -1.22 35.45
N GLU A 6 -16.62 -0.30 35.67
CA GLU A 6 -16.02 0.39 34.54
C GLU A 6 -15.04 -0.59 33.87
N ASP A 7 -15.41 -1.08 32.69
CA ASP A 7 -14.46 -1.78 31.82
C ASP A 7 -13.48 -0.73 31.28
N LEU A 8 -12.40 -0.50 32.04
CA LEU A 8 -11.29 0.33 31.61
C LEU A 8 -10.55 -0.40 30.48
N LEU A 9 -10.76 0.08 29.25
CA LEU A 9 -9.94 -0.31 28.10
C LEU A 9 -8.59 0.40 28.22
N TYR A 10 -7.54 -0.35 28.56
CA TYR A 10 -6.17 0.14 28.48
C TYR A 10 -5.70 0.05 27.04
N LEU A 11 -5.57 1.19 26.38
CA LEU A 11 -4.97 1.24 25.05
C LEU A 11 -3.50 0.82 25.13
N PRO A 12 -2.97 0.16 24.09
CA PRO A 12 -1.53 -0.05 23.98
C PRO A 12 -0.80 1.31 23.97
N PRO A 13 0.46 1.37 24.42
CA PRO A 13 1.33 2.52 24.23
C PRO A 13 1.33 2.99 22.76
N GLU A 14 1.48 4.31 22.52
CA GLU A 14 1.42 4.90 21.17
C GLU A 14 2.42 4.25 20.21
N GLU A 15 3.62 3.89 20.70
CA GLU A 15 4.66 3.24 19.90
C GLU A 15 4.31 1.81 19.43
N LEU A 16 3.23 1.22 19.94
CA LEU A 16 2.71 -0.09 19.54
C LEU A 16 1.43 0.02 18.69
N ILE A 17 0.96 1.22 18.39
CA ILE A 17 -0.19 1.46 17.52
C ILE A 17 0.30 1.53 16.08
N TYR A 18 -0.24 0.67 15.22
CA TYR A 18 0.01 0.73 13.79
C TYR A 18 -1.08 1.58 13.12
N ASP A 19 -0.72 2.80 12.73
CA ASP A 19 -1.61 3.74 12.06
C ASP A 19 -1.46 3.75 10.53
N GLY A 20 -0.49 2.99 10.01
CA GLY A 20 -0.24 2.90 8.58
C GLY A 20 -1.30 2.13 7.77
N PRO A 21 -1.08 2.04 6.45
CA PRO A 21 -1.89 1.27 5.51
C PRO A 21 -2.01 -0.21 5.86
N VAL A 22 -3.22 -0.76 5.77
CA VAL A 22 -3.45 -2.21 5.98
C VAL A 22 -4.32 -2.80 4.88
N ALA A 23 -3.87 -3.91 4.28
CA ALA A 23 -4.70 -4.78 3.47
C ALA A 23 -5.07 -6.05 4.26
N VAL A 24 -6.36 -6.25 4.53
CA VAL A 24 -6.90 -7.41 5.26
C VAL A 24 -7.49 -8.41 4.28
N ILE A 25 -6.92 -9.61 4.22
CA ILE A 25 -7.43 -10.69 3.38
C ILE A 25 -8.56 -11.44 4.10
N VAL A 26 -9.69 -11.58 3.44
CA VAL A 26 -10.89 -12.26 3.96
C VAL A 26 -11.36 -13.39 3.05
N SER A 27 -12.07 -14.35 3.63
CA SER A 27 -12.69 -15.45 2.89
C SER A 27 -13.97 -15.93 3.58
N PRO A 28 -14.82 -16.71 2.88
CA PRO A 28 -16.00 -17.32 3.49
C PRO A 28 -15.71 -18.25 4.68
N ALA A 29 -14.46 -18.66 4.90
CA ALA A 29 -14.05 -19.47 6.05
C ALA A 29 -13.74 -18.64 7.31
N CYS A 30 -13.76 -17.31 7.21
CA CYS A 30 -13.63 -16.39 8.34
C CYS A 30 -14.98 -16.30 9.07
N PHE A 31 -15.01 -16.81 10.30
CA PHE A 31 -16.21 -16.84 11.15
C PHE A 31 -15.90 -16.30 12.55
N SER A 32 -16.93 -15.77 13.24
CA SER A 32 -16.86 -15.37 14.65
C SER A 32 -15.81 -14.26 14.88
N ALA A 33 -14.84 -14.44 15.78
CA ALA A 33 -13.81 -13.44 16.11
C ALA A 33 -13.09 -12.85 14.89
N CYS A 34 -12.85 -13.67 13.86
CA CYS A 34 -12.24 -13.22 12.61
C CYS A 34 -13.08 -12.14 11.91
N GLU A 35 -14.40 -12.26 11.96
CA GLU A 35 -15.32 -11.30 11.32
C GLU A 35 -15.37 -9.98 12.06
N PHE A 36 -15.32 -10.01 13.40
CA PHE A 36 -15.21 -8.78 14.18
C PHE A 36 -13.91 -8.04 13.89
N PHE A 37 -12.79 -8.78 13.84
CA PHE A 37 -11.50 -8.21 13.46
C PHE A 37 -11.57 -7.55 12.08
N SER A 38 -12.06 -8.26 11.06
CA SER A 38 -12.20 -7.69 9.70
C SER A 38 -13.18 -6.51 9.65
N TYR A 39 -14.27 -6.55 10.43
CA TYR A 39 -15.24 -5.47 10.50
C TYR A 39 -14.64 -4.20 11.11
N ASP A 40 -13.82 -4.31 12.17
CA ASP A 40 -13.20 -3.15 12.80
C ASP A 40 -12.29 -2.38 11.81
N PHE A 41 -11.66 -3.09 10.86
CA PHE A 41 -10.92 -2.46 9.76
C PHE A 41 -11.82 -1.69 8.78
N THR A 42 -13.09 -2.06 8.63
CA THR A 42 -14.05 -1.28 7.81
C THR A 42 -14.43 0.06 8.44
N LEU A 43 -14.12 0.25 9.74
CA LEU A 43 -14.37 1.50 10.47
C LEU A 43 -13.19 2.47 10.41
N ARG A 44 -12.03 2.02 9.90
CA ARG A 44 -10.88 2.89 9.61
C ARG A 44 -11.17 3.75 8.38
N ASP A 45 -10.29 4.73 8.13
CA ASP A 45 -10.36 5.53 6.92
C ASP A 45 -10.28 4.63 5.68
N ALA A 46 -11.22 4.81 4.76
CA ALA A 46 -11.30 4.02 3.53
C ALA A 46 -10.07 4.25 2.64
N ASP A 47 -9.44 5.42 2.76
CA ASP A 47 -8.22 5.76 2.03
C ASP A 47 -6.96 5.11 2.65
N ASN A 48 -7.09 4.41 3.79
CA ASN A 48 -5.97 3.79 4.52
C ASN A 48 -6.16 2.28 4.78
N THR A 49 -7.21 1.65 4.25
CA THR A 49 -7.49 0.23 4.50
C THR A 49 -8.20 -0.45 3.33
N ALA A 50 -7.68 -1.61 2.91
CA ALA A 50 -8.32 -2.48 1.93
C ALA A 50 -8.80 -3.78 2.58
N ILE A 51 -10.04 -4.20 2.29
CA ILE A 51 -10.54 -5.54 2.61
C ILE A 51 -10.59 -6.35 1.32
N VAL A 52 -9.81 -7.41 1.23
CA VAL A 52 -9.52 -8.09 -0.05
C VAL A 52 -10.01 -9.53 0.00
N GLY A 53 -10.75 -9.96 -1.02
CA GLY A 53 -11.22 -11.33 -1.10
C GLY A 53 -12.12 -11.61 -2.30
N PHE A 54 -12.35 -12.90 -2.57
CA PHE A 54 -13.31 -13.33 -3.61
C PHE A 54 -14.77 -13.06 -3.22
N TYR A 55 -15.06 -13.24 -1.94
CA TYR A 55 -16.40 -13.24 -1.35
C TYR A 55 -16.34 -12.61 0.06
N PRO A 56 -17.50 -12.19 0.62
CA PRO A 56 -17.58 -11.81 2.03
C PRO A 56 -17.15 -12.93 2.98
N THR A 57 -16.93 -12.55 4.24
CA THR A 57 -16.79 -13.51 5.35
C THR A 57 -18.07 -14.31 5.56
N GLY A 58 -18.03 -15.26 6.50
CA GLY A 58 -19.07 -16.28 6.64
C GLY A 58 -20.42 -15.83 7.21
N GLY A 59 -20.52 -14.65 7.81
CA GLY A 59 -21.74 -14.08 8.34
C GLY A 59 -22.21 -14.68 9.67
N LEU A 60 -21.29 -15.11 10.54
CA LEU A 60 -21.56 -15.75 11.84
C LEU A 60 -21.01 -14.91 13.01
N GLY A 61 -21.20 -13.59 12.94
CA GLY A 61 -20.75 -12.60 13.92
C GLY A 61 -21.61 -12.51 15.18
N GLY A 62 -21.98 -13.65 15.74
CA GLY A 62 -22.78 -13.76 16.96
C GLY A 62 -22.04 -14.54 18.05
N GLY A 63 -22.27 -14.15 19.31
CA GLY A 63 -21.80 -14.93 20.47
C GLY A 63 -22.61 -16.21 20.60
N VAL A 64 -21.95 -17.31 20.96
CA VAL A 64 -22.55 -18.63 21.13
C VAL A 64 -22.52 -19.05 22.59
N GLU A 65 -23.50 -19.85 23.00
CA GLU A 65 -23.54 -20.46 24.33
C GLU A 65 -23.86 -21.95 24.21
N ASP A 66 -23.30 -22.74 25.11
CA ASP A 66 -23.59 -24.17 25.23
C ASP A 66 -24.65 -24.42 26.31
N PHE A 67 -25.75 -25.03 25.89
CA PHE A 67 -26.82 -25.44 26.78
C PHE A 67 -26.70 -26.93 27.07
N TYR A 68 -26.34 -27.26 28.32
CA TYR A 68 -26.22 -28.63 28.79
C TYR A 68 -27.58 -29.16 29.24
N MET A 69 -27.98 -30.31 28.69
CA MET A 69 -29.22 -31.01 28.99
C MET A 69 -28.94 -32.32 29.74
N PRO A 70 -29.96 -32.93 30.38
CA PRO A 70 -29.84 -34.28 30.92
C PRO A 70 -29.34 -35.30 29.89
N GLU A 71 -28.86 -36.44 30.39
CA GLU A 71 -28.33 -37.54 29.56
C GLU A 71 -27.08 -37.17 28.73
N GLY A 72 -26.38 -36.08 29.07
CA GLY A 72 -25.12 -35.70 28.44
C GLY A 72 -25.27 -35.05 27.06
N ILE A 73 -26.45 -34.56 26.74
CA ILE A 73 -26.71 -33.84 25.48
C ILE A 73 -26.34 -32.36 25.66
N SER A 74 -25.65 -31.77 24.68
CA SER A 74 -25.39 -30.33 24.61
C SER A 74 -25.92 -29.74 23.31
N ILE A 75 -26.53 -28.55 23.38
CA ILE A 75 -26.95 -27.77 22.21
C ILE A 75 -26.20 -26.45 22.23
N ARG A 76 -25.59 -26.08 21.10
CA ARG A 76 -25.02 -24.75 20.89
C ARG A 76 -25.89 -23.94 19.96
N PHE A 77 -26.18 -22.69 20.33
CA PHE A 77 -26.78 -21.72 19.42
C PHE A 77 -26.33 -20.30 19.73
N THR A 78 -26.57 -19.40 18.79
CA THR A 78 -26.22 -17.99 18.89
C THR A 78 -27.12 -17.28 19.90
N VAL A 79 -26.52 -16.61 20.90
CA VAL A 79 -27.20 -15.90 21.99
C VAL A 79 -27.05 -14.39 21.92
N SER A 80 -26.15 -13.87 21.08
CA SER A 80 -25.98 -12.43 20.88
C SER A 80 -25.91 -12.07 19.40
N ARG A 81 -26.24 -10.81 19.11
CA ARG A 81 -26.20 -10.23 17.78
C ARG A 81 -25.47 -8.90 17.86
N ALA A 82 -24.43 -8.74 17.08
CA ALA A 82 -23.74 -7.47 16.94
C ALA A 82 -24.53 -6.53 16.02
N ILE A 83 -24.66 -5.27 16.44
CA ILE A 83 -25.42 -4.23 15.75
C ILE A 83 -24.63 -2.93 15.71
N SER A 84 -24.86 -2.16 14.66
CA SER A 84 -24.31 -0.82 14.50
C SER A 84 -25.02 0.17 15.44
N PRO A 85 -24.47 1.38 15.65
CA PRO A 85 -25.11 2.41 16.49
C PRO A 85 -26.53 2.80 16.05
N ASP A 86 -26.86 2.61 14.77
CA ASP A 86 -28.18 2.85 14.19
C ASP A 86 -29.15 1.64 14.35
N GLY A 87 -28.68 0.55 14.95
CA GLY A 87 -29.45 -0.69 15.16
C GLY A 87 -29.45 -1.65 13.97
N SER A 88 -28.72 -1.35 12.89
CA SER A 88 -28.58 -2.26 11.75
C SER A 88 -27.67 -3.46 12.07
N ILE A 89 -27.91 -4.58 11.39
CA ILE A 89 -27.07 -5.78 11.52
C ILE A 89 -25.87 -5.62 10.59
N HIS A 90 -24.65 -5.72 11.12
CA HIS A 90 -23.43 -5.48 10.33
C HIS A 90 -22.67 -6.74 9.90
N ILE A 91 -22.82 -7.89 10.58
CA ILE A 91 -22.14 -9.15 10.20
C ILE A 91 -23.11 -10.32 10.03
N GLU A 92 -24.03 -10.54 10.99
CA GLU A 92 -24.88 -11.75 11.00
C GLU A 92 -25.69 -11.91 9.70
N GLY A 93 -25.50 -13.03 9.00
CA GLY A 93 -26.14 -13.37 7.72
C GLY A 93 -25.61 -12.62 6.50
N GLN A 94 -24.64 -11.72 6.66
CA GLN A 94 -24.08 -10.89 5.58
C GLN A 94 -22.57 -11.09 5.39
N GLY A 95 -21.84 -11.25 6.50
CA GLY A 95 -20.38 -11.22 6.53
C GLY A 95 -19.83 -9.81 6.33
N VAL A 96 -18.50 -9.69 6.37
CA VAL A 96 -17.76 -8.49 6.01
C VAL A 96 -17.44 -8.56 4.53
N ALA A 97 -17.95 -7.61 3.75
CA ALA A 97 -17.74 -7.55 2.31
C ALA A 97 -16.35 -7.00 1.97
N PRO A 98 -15.67 -7.54 0.94
CA PRO A 98 -14.43 -6.97 0.46
C PRO A 98 -14.67 -5.62 -0.23
N THR A 99 -13.78 -4.66 0.01
CA THR A 99 -13.69 -3.41 -0.77
C THR A 99 -12.96 -3.64 -2.09
N VAL A 100 -11.97 -4.55 -2.10
CA VAL A 100 -11.26 -5.03 -3.29
C VAL A 100 -11.70 -6.45 -3.59
N ARG A 101 -12.59 -6.60 -4.56
CA ARG A 101 -13.15 -7.91 -4.93
C ARG A 101 -12.34 -8.56 -6.05
N VAL A 102 -11.63 -9.63 -5.71
CA VAL A 102 -10.96 -10.46 -6.71
C VAL A 102 -12.02 -11.34 -7.40
N PRO A 103 -12.08 -11.39 -8.74
CA PRO A 103 -13.04 -12.23 -9.43
C PRO A 103 -12.60 -13.69 -9.44
N VAL A 104 -13.56 -14.61 -9.31
CA VAL A 104 -13.32 -16.04 -9.55
C VAL A 104 -13.47 -16.30 -11.05
N THR A 105 -12.37 -16.54 -11.74
CA THR A 105 -12.28 -16.83 -13.18
C THR A 105 -11.43 -18.09 -13.40
N GLU A 106 -11.39 -18.60 -14.63
CA GLU A 106 -10.48 -19.70 -14.98
C GLU A 106 -9.03 -19.32 -14.69
N GLU A 107 -8.65 -18.09 -15.02
CA GLU A 107 -7.31 -17.55 -14.77
C GLU A 107 -6.98 -17.48 -13.28
N THR A 108 -7.86 -16.94 -12.43
CA THR A 108 -7.59 -16.88 -10.99
C THR A 108 -7.66 -18.25 -10.32
N LEU A 109 -8.41 -19.20 -10.88
CA LEU A 109 -8.51 -20.57 -10.36
C LEU A 109 -7.29 -21.44 -10.71
N PHE A 110 -6.72 -21.25 -11.91
CA PHE A 110 -5.57 -22.02 -12.41
C PHE A 110 -4.25 -21.23 -12.37
N SER A 111 -4.24 -20.06 -11.73
CA SER A 111 -3.03 -19.31 -11.43
C SER A 111 -2.05 -20.19 -10.65
N ASP A 112 -0.77 -20.10 -11.00
CA ASP A 112 0.32 -20.72 -10.22
C ASP A 112 0.57 -19.99 -8.88
N GLY A 113 0.00 -18.77 -8.72
CA GLY A 113 0.14 -17.89 -7.55
C GLY A 113 -1.10 -17.83 -6.66
N ASP A 114 -1.19 -16.75 -5.87
CA ASP A 114 -2.35 -16.44 -5.02
C ASP A 114 -2.94 -15.09 -5.45
N PRO A 115 -3.98 -15.10 -6.31
CA PRO A 115 -4.58 -13.88 -6.83
C PRO A 115 -5.14 -12.94 -5.76
N VAL A 116 -5.49 -13.46 -4.56
CA VAL A 116 -6.00 -12.62 -3.46
C VAL A 116 -4.85 -11.93 -2.74
N LEU A 117 -3.74 -12.64 -2.54
CA LEU A 117 -2.52 -12.05 -1.99
C LEU A 117 -1.95 -10.98 -2.93
N GLU A 118 -1.88 -11.28 -4.23
CA GLU A 118 -1.40 -10.33 -5.25
C GLU A 118 -2.24 -9.06 -5.27
N ALA A 119 -3.58 -9.20 -5.30
CA ALA A 119 -4.49 -8.04 -5.21
C ALA A 119 -4.35 -7.27 -3.89
N ALA A 120 -4.05 -7.95 -2.78
CA ALA A 120 -3.83 -7.29 -1.49
C ALA A 120 -2.52 -6.51 -1.46
N GLN A 121 -1.46 -7.03 -2.09
CA GLN A 121 -0.20 -6.30 -2.25
C GLN A 121 -0.38 -5.07 -3.14
N GLU A 122 -1.08 -5.22 -4.27
CA GLU A 122 -1.38 -4.11 -5.17
C GLU A 122 -2.18 -3.01 -4.46
N ALA A 123 -3.28 -3.37 -3.78
CA ALA A 123 -4.09 -2.42 -3.03
C ALA A 123 -3.31 -1.75 -1.90
N LEU A 124 -2.45 -2.50 -1.19
CA LEU A 124 -1.60 -1.94 -0.15
C LEU A 124 -0.57 -0.96 -0.72
N LEU A 125 0.03 -1.28 -1.87
CA LEU A 125 0.98 -0.41 -2.55
C LEU A 125 0.28 0.88 -3.00
N GLU A 126 -0.90 0.79 -3.61
CA GLU A 126 -1.69 1.95 -4.02
C GLU A 126 -2.00 2.87 -2.83
N ILE A 127 -2.48 2.30 -1.71
CA ILE A 127 -2.74 3.05 -0.48
C ILE A 127 -1.45 3.68 0.06
N SER A 128 -0.36 2.91 0.16
CA SER A 128 0.90 3.37 0.74
C SER A 128 1.60 4.45 -0.08
N ARG A 129 1.36 4.49 -1.39
CA ARG A 129 1.86 5.54 -2.27
C ARG A 129 1.08 6.84 -2.12
N GLY A 130 -0.06 6.86 -1.44
CA GLY A 130 -0.86 8.08 -1.31
C GLY A 130 -1.20 8.69 -2.68
N VAL A 131 -1.28 10.01 -2.76
CA VAL A 131 -1.69 10.67 -4.02
C VAL A 131 -0.51 10.76 -4.98
N VAL A 132 -0.58 10.01 -6.08
CA VAL A 132 0.38 10.11 -7.18
C VAL A 132 -0.08 11.18 -8.17
N ILE A 133 0.80 12.12 -8.48
CA ILE A 133 0.61 13.18 -9.45
C ILE A 133 1.45 12.83 -10.69
N ASP A 134 0.81 12.81 -11.86
CA ASP A 134 1.50 12.65 -13.14
C ASP A 134 2.29 13.94 -13.46
N GLY A 135 3.62 13.83 -13.42
CA GLY A 135 4.57 14.89 -13.81
C GLY A 135 4.82 14.94 -15.32
N GLY A 136 4.33 13.95 -16.08
CA GLY A 136 4.46 13.84 -17.52
C GLY A 136 5.65 13.00 -17.98
N THR A 137 5.95 13.07 -19.27
CA THR A 137 7.04 12.30 -19.89
C THR A 137 8.31 13.12 -20.00
N LEU A 138 9.45 12.56 -19.55
CA LEU A 138 10.77 13.14 -19.78
C LEU A 138 11.50 12.33 -20.87
N SER A 139 12.21 13.04 -21.75
CA SER A 139 12.93 12.42 -22.87
C SER A 139 14.29 13.07 -23.08
N PHE A 140 15.31 12.23 -23.27
CA PHE A 140 16.67 12.67 -23.60
C PHE A 140 16.81 13.30 -24.99
N GLY A 141 15.78 13.20 -25.84
CA GLY A 141 15.79 13.75 -27.20
C GLY A 141 16.75 13.05 -28.16
N ALA A 142 18.06 13.26 -28.01
CA ALA A 142 19.11 12.87 -28.97
C ALA A 142 19.96 11.66 -28.54
N THR A 143 19.49 10.84 -27.58
CA THR A 143 20.02 9.55 -27.07
C THR A 143 20.67 9.62 -25.68
N PHE A 144 21.58 10.56 -25.39
CA PHE A 144 22.23 10.69 -24.07
C PHE A 144 22.25 12.16 -23.63
N GLY A 145 22.44 12.41 -22.34
CA GLY A 145 22.51 13.76 -21.78
C GLY A 145 21.83 13.87 -20.42
N THR A 146 21.53 15.10 -20.02
CA THR A 146 20.86 15.40 -18.75
C THR A 146 19.46 15.92 -19.02
N ILE A 147 18.48 15.35 -18.33
CA ILE A 147 17.10 15.84 -18.29
C ILE A 147 16.73 16.16 -16.84
N SER A 148 15.89 17.16 -16.64
CA SER A 148 15.40 17.49 -15.31
C SER A 148 13.98 18.01 -15.34
N ALA A 149 13.29 17.85 -14.22
CA ALA A 149 11.96 18.37 -14.00
C ALA A 149 11.81 18.81 -12.54
N THR A 150 11.14 19.94 -12.34
CA THR A 150 10.86 20.48 -11.01
C THR A 150 9.35 20.48 -10.79
N ALA A 151 8.91 19.96 -9.66
CA ALA A 151 7.50 20.01 -9.25
C ALA A 151 7.37 20.37 -7.77
N SER A 152 6.23 20.97 -7.42
CA SER A 152 5.85 21.20 -6.03
C SER A 152 5.22 19.93 -5.47
N VAL A 153 5.90 19.32 -4.51
CA VAL A 153 5.49 18.07 -3.86
C VAL A 153 4.86 18.42 -2.51
N GLN A 154 3.66 17.91 -2.27
CA GLN A 154 2.96 18.00 -0.99
C GLN A 154 3.31 16.78 -0.11
N PRO A 155 3.15 16.87 1.22
CA PRO A 155 3.20 15.70 2.11
C PRO A 155 2.27 14.60 1.59
N ASP A 156 2.69 13.34 1.71
CA ASP A 156 1.92 12.15 1.31
C ASP A 156 1.56 12.09 -0.18
N THR A 157 2.20 12.93 -1.01
CA THR A 157 2.06 12.90 -2.47
C THR A 157 3.36 12.56 -3.14
N ALA A 158 3.27 11.78 -4.22
CA ALA A 158 4.38 11.49 -5.10
C ALA A 158 4.19 12.19 -6.44
N VAL A 159 5.29 12.57 -7.09
CA VAL A 159 5.26 13.00 -8.49
C VAL A 159 6.00 11.96 -9.32
N GLN A 160 5.32 11.41 -10.33
CA GLN A 160 5.86 10.39 -11.22
C GLN A 160 6.13 10.93 -12.61
N TYR A 161 7.25 10.51 -13.19
CA TYR A 161 7.62 10.81 -14.57
C TYR A 161 7.84 9.53 -15.36
N SER A 162 7.25 9.46 -16.55
CA SER A 162 7.56 8.40 -17.50
C SER A 162 8.86 8.70 -18.23
N VAL A 163 9.81 7.77 -18.22
CA VAL A 163 11.12 7.95 -18.84
C VAL A 163 11.51 6.70 -19.61
N VAL A 164 12.08 6.87 -20.80
CA VAL A 164 12.71 5.77 -21.54
C VAL A 164 14.21 5.89 -21.37
N LEU A 165 14.82 4.93 -20.66
CA LEU A 165 16.26 4.89 -20.44
C LEU A 165 16.94 4.34 -21.69
N PRO A 166 17.95 5.05 -22.24
CA PRO A 166 18.60 4.68 -23.48
C PRO A 166 19.48 3.45 -23.31
N ALA A 167 19.44 2.53 -24.29
CA ALA A 167 20.30 1.35 -24.34
C ALA A 167 21.81 1.70 -24.27
N GLY A 168 22.58 0.88 -23.56
CA GLY A 168 24.03 1.08 -23.41
C GLY A 168 24.43 2.34 -22.65
N ALA A 169 23.54 2.86 -21.81
CA ALA A 169 23.80 3.99 -20.93
C ALA A 169 24.19 3.53 -19.53
N VAL A 170 25.02 4.33 -18.88
CA VAL A 170 25.10 4.40 -17.42
C VAL A 170 24.27 5.59 -16.98
N VAL A 171 23.26 5.35 -16.14
CA VAL A 171 22.28 6.35 -15.72
C VAL A 171 22.46 6.68 -14.25
N ASN A 172 22.43 7.97 -13.94
CA ASN A 172 22.38 8.50 -12.58
C ASN A 172 21.09 9.29 -12.38
N PHE A 173 20.47 9.13 -11.22
CA PHE A 173 19.25 9.81 -10.80
C PHE A 173 19.55 10.59 -9.53
N PHE A 174 19.06 11.82 -9.45
CA PHE A 174 19.19 12.68 -8.30
C PHE A 174 17.87 13.37 -8.01
N VAL A 175 17.44 13.37 -6.76
CA VAL A 175 16.27 14.10 -6.28
C VAL A 175 16.69 14.97 -5.10
N GLY A 176 16.33 16.25 -5.15
CA GLY A 176 16.58 17.19 -4.08
C GLY A 176 15.97 18.55 -4.34
N ASP A 177 16.07 19.44 -3.36
CA ASP A 177 15.76 20.86 -3.49
C ASP A 177 17.01 21.68 -3.84
N GLU A 178 16.83 22.95 -4.22
CA GLU A 178 17.95 23.84 -4.56
C GLU A 178 18.97 23.99 -3.43
N GLU A 179 18.52 23.88 -2.17
CA GLU A 179 19.35 24.04 -0.98
C GLU A 179 19.92 22.72 -0.46
N GLY A 180 19.47 21.56 -0.98
CA GLY A 180 19.89 20.23 -0.54
C GLY A 180 19.56 19.96 0.94
N THR A 181 18.46 20.52 1.43
CA THR A 181 18.05 20.44 2.85
C THR A 181 16.86 19.53 3.08
N ARG A 182 16.10 19.22 2.03
CA ARG A 182 14.88 18.42 2.14
C ARG A 182 15.19 16.95 2.04
N ASP A 183 14.58 16.20 2.96
CA ASP A 183 14.68 14.75 3.01
C ASP A 183 13.74 14.15 1.96
N THR A 184 14.29 13.42 1.00
CA THR A 184 13.57 12.94 -0.19
C THR A 184 13.57 11.42 -0.28
N ILE A 185 12.70 10.89 -1.12
CA ILE A 185 12.70 9.49 -1.52
C ILE A 185 12.67 9.45 -3.05
N LEU A 186 13.56 8.66 -3.63
CA LEU A 186 13.62 8.36 -5.05
C LEU A 186 13.29 6.88 -5.25
N SER A 187 12.29 6.58 -6.09
CA SER A 187 11.91 5.22 -6.45
C SER A 187 11.81 5.06 -7.96
N ILE A 188 12.27 3.92 -8.47
CA ILE A 188 12.20 3.54 -9.89
C ILE A 188 11.33 2.28 -9.98
N TYR A 189 10.29 2.35 -10.79
CA TYR A 189 9.39 1.25 -11.08
C TYR A 189 9.51 0.82 -12.55
N ASP A 190 9.00 -0.36 -12.86
CA ASP A 190 8.77 -0.83 -14.22
C ASP A 190 7.76 0.05 -14.98
N GLU A 191 7.53 -0.24 -16.26
CA GLU A 191 6.60 0.53 -17.10
C GLU A 191 5.15 0.51 -16.60
N SER A 192 4.78 -0.52 -15.83
CA SER A 192 3.45 -0.61 -15.21
C SER A 192 3.30 0.29 -13.99
N GLY A 193 4.43 0.75 -13.42
CA GLY A 193 4.46 1.48 -12.17
C GLY A 193 4.19 0.61 -10.95
N VAL A 194 4.12 -0.72 -11.08
CA VAL A 194 3.76 -1.65 -10.00
C VAL A 194 5.02 -2.24 -9.37
N GLN A 195 5.94 -2.75 -10.19
CA GLN A 195 7.12 -3.44 -9.70
C GLN A 195 8.22 -2.44 -9.36
N LEU A 196 8.64 -2.39 -8.09
CA LEU A 196 9.81 -1.62 -7.68
C LEU A 196 11.09 -2.27 -8.22
N LEU A 197 11.87 -1.50 -8.97
CA LEU A 197 13.16 -1.91 -9.54
C LEU A 197 14.32 -1.48 -8.65
N ALA A 198 14.27 -0.25 -8.13
CA ALA A 198 15.27 0.31 -7.23
C ALA A 198 14.69 1.50 -6.47
N ASP A 199 15.18 1.75 -5.26
CA ASP A 199 14.86 2.92 -4.46
C ASP A 199 16.08 3.38 -3.65
N ASN A 200 16.09 4.66 -3.30
CA ASN A 200 17.02 5.22 -2.33
C ASN A 200 16.42 6.46 -1.66
N ASP A 201 16.60 6.61 -0.36
CA ASP A 201 16.23 7.82 0.39
C ASP A 201 17.44 8.73 0.68
N ASP A 202 18.66 8.19 0.81
CA ASP A 202 19.88 8.95 1.13
C ASP A 202 20.95 8.80 0.03
N ALA A 203 21.27 9.88 -0.72
CA ALA A 203 22.30 9.87 -1.76
C ALA A 203 23.69 9.46 -1.24
N GLU A 204 23.99 9.88 -0.02
CA GLU A 204 25.11 9.42 0.80
C GLU A 204 24.58 9.29 2.23
N SER A 205 25.19 8.44 3.06
CA SER A 205 24.76 8.27 4.45
C SER A 205 24.64 9.62 5.19
N GLY A 206 23.41 10.04 5.51
CA GLY A 206 23.12 11.30 6.20
C GLY A 206 22.94 12.53 5.29
N SER A 207 22.93 12.37 3.96
CA SER A 207 22.45 13.38 3.02
C SER A 207 20.92 13.30 2.93
N PRO A 208 20.20 14.43 3.01
CA PRO A 208 18.74 14.44 2.90
C PRO A 208 18.26 14.25 1.44
N SER A 209 19.09 14.60 0.46
CA SER A 209 18.77 14.35 -0.96
C SER A 209 19.04 12.90 -1.33
N SER A 210 18.27 12.35 -2.27
CA SER A 210 18.34 10.95 -2.70
C SER A 210 19.03 10.79 -4.05
N ALA A 211 19.75 9.69 -4.27
CA ALA A 211 20.37 9.41 -5.55
C ALA A 211 20.52 7.91 -5.86
N LEU A 212 20.36 7.54 -7.12
CA LEU A 212 20.73 6.20 -7.62
C LEU A 212 21.77 6.39 -8.71
N THR A 213 22.98 5.89 -8.50
CA THR A 213 24.12 6.13 -9.39
C THR A 213 24.63 4.85 -10.03
N GLU A 214 25.29 5.01 -11.18
CA GLU A 214 25.99 3.96 -11.91
C GLU A 214 25.09 2.78 -12.36
N LEU A 215 23.83 3.06 -12.70
CA LEU A 215 22.90 2.06 -13.20
C LEU A 215 23.17 1.77 -14.69
N SER A 216 23.74 0.59 -14.98
CA SER A 216 23.98 0.14 -16.36
C SER A 216 22.69 -0.37 -17.01
N ILE A 217 22.40 0.18 -18.18
CA ILE A 217 21.28 -0.20 -19.04
C ILE A 217 21.81 -1.07 -20.16
N GLY A 218 21.24 -2.26 -20.31
CA GLY A 218 21.66 -3.24 -21.31
C GLY A 218 21.39 -2.81 -22.76
N ASP A 219 21.31 -3.81 -23.64
CA ASP A 219 21.29 -3.61 -25.10
C ASP A 219 19.97 -3.05 -25.68
N SER A 220 18.97 -2.80 -24.83
CA SER A 220 17.65 -2.30 -25.25
C SER A 220 17.17 -1.16 -24.36
N ASP A 221 16.43 -0.23 -24.95
CA ASP A 221 15.78 0.85 -24.21
C ASP A 221 14.82 0.28 -23.17
N ILE A 222 14.81 0.86 -21.97
CA ILE A 222 13.98 0.40 -20.85
C ILE A 222 13.01 1.51 -20.46
N PRO A 223 11.69 1.34 -20.68
CA PRO A 223 10.69 2.23 -20.12
C PRO A 223 10.58 2.01 -18.60
N VAL A 224 10.61 3.10 -17.85
CA VAL A 224 10.49 3.12 -16.39
C VAL A 224 9.61 4.26 -15.92
N ILE A 225 9.05 4.11 -14.73
CA ILE A 225 8.41 5.20 -13.98
C ILE A 225 9.36 5.64 -12.88
N VAL A 226 9.71 6.92 -12.85
CA VAL A 226 10.56 7.53 -11.82
C VAL A 226 9.70 8.35 -10.89
N GLU A 227 9.68 8.02 -9.61
CA GLU A 227 8.92 8.69 -8.57
C GLU A 227 9.85 9.51 -7.66
N MET A 228 9.44 10.74 -7.35
CA MET A 228 10.03 11.53 -6.29
C MET A 228 8.99 11.89 -5.22
N ARG A 229 9.40 11.81 -3.95
CA ARG A 229 8.58 12.13 -2.77
C ARG A 229 9.40 12.87 -1.72
N LEU A 230 8.72 13.60 -0.84
CA LEU A 230 9.27 14.03 0.44
C LEU A 230 9.17 12.88 1.47
N LYS A 231 10.16 12.74 2.34
CA LYS A 231 10.05 11.83 3.49
C LYS A 231 8.98 12.32 4.47
N GLU A 232 8.41 11.39 5.23
CA GLU A 232 7.36 11.69 6.20
C GLU A 232 7.78 12.80 7.17
N GLY A 233 6.87 13.74 7.45
CA GLY A 233 7.10 14.87 8.36
C GLY A 233 7.77 16.10 7.73
N GLN A 234 8.08 16.09 6.44
CA GLN A 234 8.57 17.28 5.72
C GLN A 234 7.43 18.22 5.31
N GLU A 235 7.67 19.52 5.36
CA GLU A 235 6.75 20.54 4.82
C GLU A 235 6.70 20.49 3.28
N PRO A 236 5.60 20.92 2.63
CA PRO A 236 5.54 21.02 1.17
C PRO A 236 6.71 21.82 0.57
N GLY A 237 7.14 21.47 -0.64
CA GLY A 237 8.29 22.13 -1.28
C GLY A 237 8.49 21.75 -2.74
N ASN A 238 9.40 22.47 -3.41
CA ASN A 238 9.81 22.12 -4.77
C ASN A 238 10.94 21.10 -4.72
N LEU A 239 10.76 19.98 -5.43
CA LEU A 239 11.81 18.99 -5.68
C LEU A 239 12.16 19.02 -7.15
N THR A 240 13.45 18.82 -7.45
CA THR A 240 13.96 18.67 -8.80
C THR A 240 14.50 17.26 -8.98
N LEU A 241 13.90 16.52 -9.91
CA LEU A 241 14.45 15.28 -10.42
C LEU A 241 15.44 15.62 -11.54
N THR A 242 16.67 15.09 -11.43
CA THR A 242 17.69 15.17 -12.48
C THR A 242 18.11 13.75 -12.86
N ILE A 243 18.11 13.47 -14.16
CA ILE A 243 18.54 12.18 -14.71
C ILE A 243 19.65 12.43 -15.71
N GLU A 244 20.79 11.80 -15.49
CA GLU A 244 21.96 11.89 -16.35
C GLU A 244 22.21 10.53 -16.98
N ALA A 245 22.18 10.46 -18.31
CA ALA A 245 22.54 9.27 -19.06
C ALA A 245 23.83 9.52 -19.83
N VAL A 246 24.87 8.74 -19.55
CA VAL A 246 26.15 8.76 -20.29
C VAL A 246 26.38 7.43 -21.00
N PRO A 247 27.04 7.39 -22.17
CA PRO A 247 27.31 6.13 -22.85
C PRO A 247 28.29 5.28 -22.03
N GLU A 248 28.03 3.98 -21.90
CA GLU A 248 28.82 3.03 -21.09
C GLU A 248 30.29 2.95 -21.54
N ASN A 249 30.58 3.23 -22.82
CA ASN A 249 31.94 3.30 -23.37
C ASN A 249 32.73 4.59 -23.03
N SER A 250 32.18 5.47 -22.17
CA SER A 250 32.77 6.77 -21.85
C SER A 250 33.36 6.86 -20.44
N GLN A 251 33.32 5.77 -19.66
CA GLN A 251 34.01 5.64 -18.37
C GLN A 251 35.43 5.08 -18.53
#